data_AF-A0A7S3KYX0-F1
#
_entry.id   AF-A0A7S3KYX0-F1
#
_cell.length_a   1.000
_cell.length_b   1.000
_cell.length_c   1.000
_cell.angle_alpha   90.00
_cell.angle_beta   90.00
_cell.angle_gamma   90.00
#
_symmetry.space_group_name_H-M   'P 1'
#
loop_
_entity.id
_entity.type
_entity.pdbx_description
1 polymer ?
#
loop_
_entity_poly.entity_id
_entity_poly.type
_entity_poly.pdbx_seq_one_letter_code
_entity_poly.pdbx_strand_id
1 'polypeptide(L)'
;PKYFKSVAVSPTAVARILMHCQSGCDKGIQKGGNPIEVMGMLLGRPDPETPETIVVTDAFPLPIEGFETRVVADDEQVVNHMIALGEALEKTRKERFCGWYHSHPF
;
A
#
# COMPACT_ATOMS: atom_id res chain seq x y z
N PRO A 1 2.08 -10.31 -20.94
CA PRO A 1 1.47 -9.55 -19.83
C PRO A 1 -0.08 -9.51 -19.90
N LYS A 2 -0.74 -10.67 -19.78
CA LYS A 2 -2.22 -10.80 -19.72
C LYS A 2 -2.67 -11.94 -18.78
N TYR A 3 -1.78 -12.39 -17.91
CA TYR A 3 -2.00 -13.57 -17.07
C TYR A 3 -3.02 -13.29 -15.97
N PHE A 4 -2.82 -12.20 -15.22
CA PHE A 4 -3.77 -11.78 -14.19
C PHE A 4 -4.98 -11.08 -14.81
N LYS A 5 -6.18 -11.50 -14.39
CA LYS A 5 -7.47 -11.04 -14.93
C LYS A 5 -8.37 -10.41 -13.87
N SER A 6 -8.14 -10.74 -12.60
CA SER A 6 -8.97 -10.33 -11.48
C SER A 6 -8.14 -10.04 -10.24
N VAL A 7 -8.68 -9.20 -9.36
CA VAL A 7 -8.14 -8.92 -8.03
C VAL A 7 -9.27 -9.04 -7.02
N ALA A 8 -9.04 -9.81 -5.96
CA ALA A 8 -9.90 -9.85 -4.79
C ALA A 8 -9.19 -9.11 -3.64
N VAL A 9 -9.89 -8.21 -2.97
CA VAL A 9 -9.31 -7.39 -1.88
C VAL A 9 -10.07 -7.69 -0.60
N SER A 10 -9.35 -8.05 0.46
CA SER A 10 -9.95 -8.34 1.76
C SER A 10 -10.56 -7.06 2.36
N PRO A 11 -11.65 -7.18 3.15
CA PRO A 11 -12.21 -6.05 3.87
C PRO A 11 -11.19 -5.36 4.78
N THR A 12 -10.28 -6.12 5.38
CA THR A 12 -9.20 -5.59 6.23
C THR A 12 -8.24 -4.71 5.43
N ALA A 13 -7.82 -5.16 4.24
CA ALA A 13 -6.96 -4.37 3.36
C ALA A 13 -7.67 -3.08 2.94
N VAL A 14 -8.94 -3.16 2.52
CA VAL A 14 -9.74 -1.97 2.17
C VAL A 14 -9.82 -1.00 3.36
N ALA A 15 -10.15 -1.48 4.56
CA ALA A 15 -10.27 -0.63 5.74
C ALA A 15 -8.95 0.08 6.06
N ARG A 16 -7.81 -0.63 6.01
CA ARG A 16 -6.49 -0.03 6.26
C ARG A 16 -6.11 1.01 5.21
N ILE A 17 -6.39 0.73 3.94
CA ILE A 17 -6.15 1.68 2.84
C ILE A 17 -6.98 2.95 3.06
N LEU A 18 -8.29 2.81 3.31
CA LEU A 18 -9.17 3.96 3.50
C LEU A 18 -8.80 4.79 4.73
N MET A 19 -8.46 4.14 5.85
CA MET A 19 -7.97 4.84 7.05
C MET A 19 -6.67 5.60 6.76
N HIS A 20 -5.76 5.01 5.99
CA HIS A 20 -4.53 5.67 5.61
C HIS A 20 -4.78 6.88 4.70
N CYS A 21 -5.61 6.74 3.66
CA CYS A 21 -6.00 7.83 2.77
C CYS A 21 -6.66 8.97 3.55
N GLN A 22 -7.59 8.65 4.45
CA GLN A 22 -8.24 9.65 5.31
C GLN A 22 -7.21 10.39 6.18
N SER A 23 -6.24 9.68 6.75
CA SER A 23 -5.18 10.32 7.55
C SER A 23 -4.33 11.30 6.73
N GLY A 24 -4.11 11.02 5.43
CA GLY A 24 -3.45 11.94 4.50
C GLY A 24 -4.25 13.22 4.29
N CYS A 25 -5.57 13.09 4.09
CA CYS A 25 -6.49 14.22 3.99
C CYS A 25 -6.48 15.07 5.27
N ASP A 26 -6.66 14.43 6.43
CA ASP A 26 -6.74 15.11 7.72
C ASP A 26 -5.45 15.88 8.03
N LYS A 27 -4.27 15.27 7.79
CA LYS A 27 -2.97 15.93 7.97
C LYS A 27 -2.81 17.16 7.08
N GLY A 28 -3.24 17.08 5.82
CA GLY A 28 -3.18 18.19 4.88
C GLY A 28 -4.04 19.37 5.34
N ILE A 29 -5.29 19.09 5.69
CA ILE A 29 -6.27 20.08 6.18
C ILE A 29 -5.80 20.70 7.50
N GLN A 30 -5.28 19.90 8.44
CA GLN A 30 -4.79 20.39 9.73
C GLN A 30 -3.58 21.33 9.59
N LYS A 31 -2.73 21.11 8.58
CA LYS A 31 -1.62 22.02 8.23
C LYS A 31 -2.09 23.29 7.50
N GLY A 32 -3.40 23.48 7.30
CA GLY A 32 -3.99 24.60 6.57
C GLY A 32 -3.77 24.52 5.05
N GLY A 33 -3.46 23.33 4.54
CA GLY A 33 -3.18 23.09 3.13
C GLY A 33 -4.13 22.10 2.48
N ASN A 34 -3.77 21.66 1.28
CA ASN A 34 -4.47 20.60 0.55
C ASN A 34 -4.21 19.24 1.23
N PRO A 35 -5.12 18.25 1.06
CA PRO A 35 -4.86 16.84 1.39
C PRO A 35 -3.46 16.37 0.98
N ILE A 36 -2.87 15.42 1.70
CA ILE A 36 -1.55 14.87 1.34
C ILE A 36 -1.74 13.53 0.64
N GLU A 37 -1.00 13.30 -0.44
CA GLU A 37 -0.94 11.98 -1.07
C GLU A 37 -0.17 11.00 -0.19
N VAL A 38 -0.75 9.81 -0.01
CA VAL A 38 -0.15 8.73 0.77
C VAL A 38 0.08 7.50 -0.11
N MET A 39 1.00 6.64 0.31
CA MET A 39 1.35 5.39 -0.38
C MET A 39 1.56 4.24 0.61
N GLY A 40 1.27 3.01 0.20
CA GLY A 40 1.54 1.83 1.00
C GLY A 40 1.76 0.55 0.20
N MET A 41 2.15 -0.52 0.90
CA MET A 41 2.40 -1.84 0.33
C MET A 41 1.19 -2.76 0.50
N LEU A 42 0.94 -3.59 -0.50
CA LEU A 42 -0.09 -4.63 -0.49
C LEU A 42 0.54 -5.98 -0.22
N LEU A 43 0.00 -6.70 0.76
CA LEU A 43 0.36 -8.08 1.06
C LEU A 43 -0.68 -9.01 0.46
N GLY A 44 -0.23 -10.06 -0.20
CA GLY A 44 -1.14 -11.01 -0.84
C GLY A 44 -0.43 -12.16 -1.52
N ARG A 45 -1.20 -12.85 -2.35
CA ARG A 45 -0.76 -14.02 -3.11
C ARG A 45 -1.73 -14.30 -4.27
N PRO A 46 -1.32 -15.08 -5.28
CA PRO A 46 -2.27 -15.67 -6.20
C PRO A 46 -3.29 -16.55 -5.47
N ASP A 47 -4.52 -16.56 -5.95
CA ASP A 47 -5.55 -17.47 -5.47
C ASP A 47 -5.15 -18.93 -5.81
N PRO A 48 -5.35 -19.91 -4.89
CA PRO A 48 -4.87 -21.27 -5.12
C PRO A 48 -5.76 -22.05 -6.10
N GLU A 49 -7.04 -21.66 -6.23
CA GLU A 49 -8.01 -22.29 -7.12
C GLU A 49 -8.09 -21.55 -8.47
N THR A 50 -7.86 -20.24 -8.45
CA THR A 50 -7.88 -19.36 -9.63
C THR A 50 -6.59 -18.53 -9.75
N PRO A 51 -5.44 -19.12 -10.17
CA PRO A 51 -4.14 -18.44 -10.17
C PRO A 51 -4.04 -17.13 -10.98
N GLU A 52 -4.99 -16.88 -11.90
CA GLU A 52 -5.15 -15.62 -12.64
C GLU A 52 -5.76 -14.49 -11.78
N THR A 53 -6.15 -14.77 -10.54
CA THR A 53 -6.64 -13.82 -9.54
C THR A 53 -5.57 -13.54 -8.50
N ILE A 54 -5.29 -12.27 -8.24
CA ILE A 54 -4.48 -11.86 -7.08
C ILE A 54 -5.43 -11.62 -5.90
N VAL A 55 -5.12 -12.24 -4.75
CA VAL A 55 -5.83 -11.98 -3.49
C VAL A 55 -4.96 -11.08 -2.62
N VAL A 56 -5.42 -9.84 -2.43
CA VAL A 56 -4.84 -8.88 -1.49
C VAL A 56 -5.45 -9.14 -0.12
N THR A 57 -4.64 -9.65 0.81
CA THR A 57 -5.10 -10.03 2.14
C THR A 57 -4.92 -8.92 3.16
N ASP A 58 -3.93 -8.06 2.96
CA ASP A 58 -3.62 -6.98 3.90
C ASP A 58 -2.92 -5.80 3.23
N ALA A 59 -2.87 -4.66 3.93
CA ALA A 59 -2.19 -3.47 3.46
C ALA A 59 -1.43 -2.78 4.61
N PHE A 60 -0.30 -2.16 4.28
CA PHE A 60 0.57 -1.47 5.24
C PHE A 60 0.96 -0.09 4.71
N PRO A 61 0.78 0.98 5.50
CA PRO A 61 1.17 2.33 5.10
C PRO A 61 2.70 2.45 5.03
N LEU A 62 3.21 3.19 4.06
CA LEU A 62 4.61 3.64 4.05
C LEU A 62 4.70 5.05 4.63
N PRO A 63 5.83 5.41 5.28
CA PRO A 63 6.03 6.75 5.85
C PRO A 63 6.40 7.77 4.76
N ILE A 64 5.55 7.88 3.73
CA ILE A 64 5.73 8.78 2.59
C ILE A 64 4.70 9.91 2.74
N GLU A 65 5.19 11.16 2.74
CA GLU A 65 4.36 12.35 2.57
C GLU A 65 4.73 12.93 1.19
N GLY A 66 3.94 12.60 0.17
CA GLY A 66 4.23 12.96 -1.23
C GLY A 66 3.47 14.19 -1.73
N PHE A 67 4.04 14.87 -2.71
CA PHE A 67 3.32 15.71 -3.68
C PHE A 67 3.44 15.03 -5.05
N GLU A 68 2.34 14.98 -5.81
CA GLU A 68 2.04 14.38 -7.13
C GLU A 68 3.18 14.07 -8.13
N THR A 69 4.36 14.72 -8.04
CA THR A 69 5.40 14.68 -9.08
C THR A 69 6.78 14.21 -8.61
N ARG A 70 6.97 13.83 -7.35
CA ARG A 70 8.24 13.25 -6.90
C ARG A 70 8.04 11.84 -6.40
N VAL A 71 8.60 10.89 -7.15
CA VAL A 71 8.78 9.51 -6.73
C VAL A 71 9.74 9.51 -5.54
N VAL A 72 9.22 9.65 -4.32
CA VAL A 72 9.98 9.48 -3.06
C VAL A 72 10.16 7.98 -2.75
N ALA A 73 10.20 7.13 -3.78
CA ALA A 73 10.54 5.71 -3.66
C ALA A 73 12.05 5.45 -3.77
N ASP A 74 12.83 6.47 -4.16
CA ASP A 74 14.30 6.45 -4.17
C ASP A 74 14.91 7.08 -2.90
N ASP A 75 14.07 7.35 -1.90
CA ASP A 75 14.52 7.73 -0.57
C ASP A 75 14.97 6.47 0.18
N GLU A 76 16.26 6.45 0.54
CA GLU A 76 16.89 5.37 1.29
C GLU A 76 16.08 4.98 2.54
N GLN A 77 15.41 5.95 3.18
CA GLN A 77 14.58 5.68 4.35
C GLN A 77 13.34 4.85 4.01
N VAL A 78 12.70 5.12 2.88
CA VAL A 78 11.51 4.39 2.42
C VAL A 78 11.90 2.97 2.02
N VAL A 79 13.01 2.82 1.29
CA VAL A 79 13.53 1.50 0.90
C VAL A 79 13.90 0.68 2.14
N ASN A 80 14.62 1.26 3.10
CA ASN A 80 14.98 0.59 4.35
C ASN A 80 13.74 0.21 5.18
N HIS A 81 12.72 1.08 5.20
CA HIS A 81 11.45 0.76 5.86
C HIS A 81 10.73 -0.40 5.18
N MET A 82 10.71 -0.44 3.84
CA MET A 82 10.12 -1.54 3.07
C MET A 82 10.84 -2.87 3.31
N ILE A 83 12.17 -2.86 3.37
CA ILE A 83 12.98 -4.05 3.69
C ILE A 83 12.66 -4.54 5.10
N ALA A 84 12.74 -3.65 6.11
CA ALA A 84 12.46 -4.00 7.49
C ALA A 84 11.02 -4.49 7.71
N LEU A 85 10.05 -3.86 7.04
CA LEU A 85 8.65 -4.31 7.06
C LEU A 85 8.50 -5.69 6.43
N GLY A 86 9.14 -5.92 5.27
CA GLY A 86 9.18 -7.22 4.61
C GLY A 86 9.70 -8.30 5.56
N GLU A 87 10.91 -8.13 6.10
CA GLU A 87 11.55 -9.06 7.04
C GLU A 87 10.70 -9.33 8.30
N ALA A 88 10.04 -8.30 8.83
CA ALA A 88 9.15 -8.46 9.97
C ALA A 88 7.90 -9.29 9.62
N LEU A 89 7.33 -9.07 8.44
CA LEU A 89 6.16 -9.82 7.97
C LEU A 89 6.51 -11.28 7.67
N GLU A 90 7.69 -11.58 7.13
CA GLU A 90 8.08 -12.97 6.83
C GLU A 90 8.10 -13.87 8.08
N LYS A 91 8.33 -13.29 9.26
CA LYS A 91 8.34 -14.03 10.55
C LYS A 91 6.95 -14.53 10.97
N THR A 92 5.89 -13.90 10.47
CA THR A 92 4.51 -14.15 10.94
C THR A 92 3.53 -14.49 9.81
N ARG A 93 3.90 -14.21 8.55
CA ARG A 93 3.05 -14.37 7.38
C ARG A 93 3.80 -15.12 6.28
N LYS A 94 3.09 -16.04 5.62
CA LYS A 94 3.61 -16.78 4.45
C LYS A 94 3.50 -15.99 3.15
N GLU A 95 2.68 -14.95 3.15
CA GLU A 95 2.43 -14.08 1.99
C GLU A 95 3.58 -13.11 1.79
N ARG A 96 3.63 -12.50 0.60
CA ARG A 96 4.67 -11.54 0.20
C ARG A 96 4.01 -10.29 -0.37
N PHE A 97 4.80 -9.23 -0.53
CA PHE A 97 4.30 -8.05 -1.19
C PHE A 97 3.91 -8.39 -2.62
N CYS A 98 2.67 -8.03 -3.00
CA CYS A 98 2.11 -8.32 -4.32
C CYS A 98 1.80 -7.04 -5.11
N GLY A 99 2.03 -5.87 -4.53
CA GLY A 99 1.80 -4.57 -5.16
C GLY A 99 1.91 -3.43 -4.16
N TRP A 100 1.52 -2.24 -4.62
CA TRP A 100 1.47 -1.02 -3.83
C TRP A 100 0.19 -0.25 -4.16
N TYR A 101 -0.20 0.68 -3.30
CA TYR A 101 -1.33 1.58 -3.50
C TYR A 101 -0.92 3.01 -3.17
N HIS A 102 -1.63 3.98 -3.72
CA HIS A 102 -1.55 5.38 -3.34
C HIS A 102 -2.91 6.06 -3.46
N SER A 103 -3.04 7.24 -2.86
CA SER A 103 -4.25 8.06 -2.91
C SER A 103 -4.13 9.19 -3.93
N HIS A 104 -5.23 9.53 -4.60
CA HIS A 104 -5.40 10.79 -5.34
C HIS A 104 -6.57 11.58 -4.75
N PRO A 105 -6.31 12.48 -3.79
CA PRO A 105 -7.36 13.27 -3.14
C PRO A 105 -7.77 14.53 -3.91
N PHE A 106 -7.26 14.75 -5.13
CA PHE A 106 -7.55 15.91 -5.98
C PHE A 106 -8.14 15.51 -7.33
#